data_AF-A0A933ADY0-F1
#
_entry.id   AF-A0A933ADY0-F1
#
_cell.length_a   1.000
_cell.length_b   1.000
_cell.length_c   1.000
_cell.angle_alpha   90.00
_cell.angle_beta   90.00
_cell.angle_gamma   90.00
#
_symmetry.space_group_name_H-M   'P 1'
#
loop_
_entity.id
_entity.type
_entity.pdbx_description
1 polymer ?
#
loop_
_entity_poly.entity_id
_entity_poly.type
_entity_poly.pdbx_seq_one_letter_code
_entity_poly.pdbx_strand_id
1 'polypeptide(L)'
;MVTETFREQAYTISRNVGVARQQVVVLPGDFPYWPEEQARAYAQWAVEELTQALTQMKPPVEKKAVVEETTELPPRVGLISNIEDLDRVQALFAQKQWTDGLPIVVPTEARVQAMMGAVQRQPSEVVGLLAP
;
A
#
# COMPACT_ATOMS: atom_id res chain seq x y z
N MET A 1 -22.49 4.52 20.45
CA MET A 1 -22.04 5.82 19.91
C MET A 1 -20.57 5.72 19.48
N VAL A 2 -20.25 4.87 18.50
CA VAL A 2 -18.89 4.74 17.95
C VAL A 2 -19.02 4.23 16.51
N THR A 3 -18.86 5.10 15.51
CA THR A 3 -18.70 4.70 14.08
C THR A 3 -17.86 5.69 13.28
N GLU A 4 -17.77 6.95 13.72
CA GLU A 4 -17.06 7.98 12.97
C GLU A 4 -15.52 7.84 12.99
N THR A 5 -14.96 7.23 14.03
CA THR A 5 -13.52 7.07 14.21
C THR A 5 -12.90 6.17 13.14
N PHE A 6 -13.64 5.16 12.67
CA PHE A 6 -13.17 4.25 11.62
C PHE A 6 -13.04 4.96 10.27
N ARG A 7 -13.93 5.94 10.00
CA ARG A 7 -13.86 6.77 8.80
C ARG A 7 -12.57 7.59 8.76
N GLU A 8 -12.17 8.18 9.88
CA GLU A 8 -10.92 8.94 9.98
C GLU A 8 -9.67 8.05 9.82
N GLN A 9 -9.70 6.84 10.36
CA GLN A 9 -8.64 5.85 10.18
C GLN A 9 -8.50 5.42 8.72
N ALA A 10 -9.61 5.11 8.05
CA ALA A 10 -9.59 4.71 6.63
C ALA A 10 -8.96 5.80 5.74
N TYR A 11 -9.26 7.08 5.99
CA TYR A 11 -8.63 8.19 5.28
C TYR A 11 -7.15 8.36 5.60
N THR A 12 -6.77 8.19 6.87
CA THR A 12 -5.38 8.29 7.30
C THR A 12 -4.53 7.21 6.66
N ILE A 13 -5.01 5.95 6.64
CA ILE A 13 -4.33 4.82 6.01
C ILE A 13 -4.22 5.03 4.49
N SER A 14 -5.33 5.41 3.83
CA SER A 14 -5.35 5.68 2.37
C SER A 14 -4.24 6.64 1.97
N ARG A 15 -4.09 7.73 2.71
CA ARG A 15 -3.04 8.73 2.48
C ARG A 15 -1.64 8.15 2.65
N ASN A 16 -1.41 7.35 3.69
CA ASN A 16 -0.10 6.76 3.97
C ASN A 16 0.35 5.76 2.89
N VAL A 17 -0.59 5.10 2.21
CA VAL A 17 -0.30 4.15 1.11
C VAL A 17 -0.35 4.79 -0.28
N GLY A 18 -0.40 6.12 -0.37
CA GLY A 18 -0.37 6.85 -1.65
C GLY A 18 -1.69 6.83 -2.44
N VAL A 19 -2.79 6.42 -1.81
CA VAL A 19 -4.13 6.47 -2.43
C VAL A 19 -4.79 7.80 -2.07
N ALA A 20 -5.19 8.59 -3.08
CA ALA A 20 -5.70 9.95 -2.91
C ALA A 20 -6.81 10.08 -1.85
N ARG A 21 -7.78 9.15 -1.85
CA ARG A 21 -8.76 8.92 -0.77
C ARG A 21 -9.61 7.67 -1.07
N GLN A 22 -9.79 6.76 -0.11
CA GLN A 22 -10.79 5.68 -0.24
C GLN A 22 -12.22 6.22 -0.16
N GLN A 23 -13.13 5.66 -0.96
CA GLN A 23 -14.57 5.86 -0.83
C GLN A 23 -15.07 4.95 0.28
N VAL A 24 -15.61 5.54 1.35
CA VAL A 24 -16.04 4.81 2.55
C VAL A 24 -17.50 5.12 2.81
N VAL A 25 -18.32 4.07 2.91
CA VAL A 25 -19.72 4.15 3.36
C VAL A 25 -19.76 3.60 4.79
N VAL A 26 -20.26 4.40 5.72
CA VAL A 26 -20.40 4.01 7.13
C VAL A 26 -21.81 3.49 7.34
N LEU A 27 -21.93 2.23 7.75
CA LEU A 27 -23.22 1.65 8.08
C LEU A 27 -23.66 2.14 9.47
N PRO A 28 -24.79 2.86 9.59
CA PRO A 28 -25.24 3.35 10.88
C PRO A 28 -26.01 2.25 11.65
N GLY A 29 -25.71 2.12 12.94
CA GLY A 29 -26.50 1.31 13.89
C GLY A 29 -25.81 0.04 14.39
N ASP A 30 -26.42 -0.55 15.42
CA ASP A 30 -25.97 -1.81 16.01
C ASP A 30 -26.58 -2.97 15.21
N PHE A 31 -25.74 -3.67 14.44
CA PHE A 31 -26.11 -4.83 13.61
C PHE A 31 -26.67 -6.05 14.37
N PRO A 32 -26.26 -6.39 15.61
CA PRO A 32 -26.90 -7.51 16.28
C PRO A 32 -28.37 -7.13 16.51
N TYR A 33 -29.30 -8.02 16.14
CA TYR A 33 -30.75 -7.93 16.38
C TYR A 33 -31.64 -7.27 15.31
N TRP A 34 -31.15 -6.96 14.11
CA TRP A 34 -32.06 -6.52 13.02
C TRP A 34 -32.93 -7.67 12.48
N PRO A 35 -34.25 -7.46 12.29
CA PRO A 35 -35.08 -8.34 11.47
C PRO A 35 -34.54 -8.44 10.04
N GLU A 36 -34.73 -9.59 9.37
CA GLU A 36 -34.17 -9.84 8.04
C GLU A 36 -34.58 -8.77 7.01
N GLU A 37 -35.83 -8.32 7.05
CA GLU A 37 -36.34 -7.29 6.16
C GLU A 37 -35.60 -5.96 6.33
N GLN A 38 -35.34 -5.57 7.58
CA GLN A 38 -34.58 -4.37 7.90
C GLN A 38 -33.12 -4.50 7.44
N ALA A 39 -32.48 -5.64 7.71
CA ALA A 39 -31.10 -5.89 7.28
C ALA A 39 -30.98 -5.86 5.75
N ARG A 40 -31.95 -6.42 5.03
CA ARG A 40 -31.98 -6.43 3.57
C ARG A 40 -32.16 -5.03 2.99
N ALA A 41 -33.06 -4.23 3.56
CA ALA A 41 -33.26 -2.85 3.13
C ALA A 41 -31.99 -1.99 3.34
N TYR A 42 -31.32 -2.15 4.49
CA TYR A 42 -30.06 -1.47 4.77
C TYR A 42 -28.92 -1.92 3.86
N ALA A 43 -28.84 -3.21 3.53
CA ALA A 43 -27.85 -3.73 2.59
C ALA A 43 -28.06 -3.16 1.19
N GLN A 44 -29.31 -3.07 0.72
CA GLN A 44 -29.63 -2.45 -0.56
C GLN A 44 -29.22 -0.98 -0.59
N TRP A 45 -29.59 -0.22 0.44
CA TRP A 45 -29.17 1.18 0.57
C TRP A 45 -27.63 1.33 0.57
N ALA A 46 -26.92 0.50 1.33
CA ALA A 46 -25.46 0.56 1.39
C ALA A 46 -24.81 0.28 0.02
N VAL A 47 -25.35 -0.66 -0.75
CA VAL A 47 -24.89 -0.96 -2.12
C VAL A 47 -25.14 0.22 -3.06
N GLU A 48 -26.30 0.88 -2.96
CA GLU A 48 -26.60 2.08 -3.74
C GLU A 48 -25.66 3.23 -3.40
N GLU A 49 -25.41 3.51 -2.13
CA GLU A 49 -24.44 4.52 -1.66
C GLU A 49 -23.01 4.20 -2.14
N LEU A 50 -22.58 2.94 -2.03
CA LEU A 50 -21.28 2.50 -2.54
C LEU A 50 -21.18 2.72 -4.05
N THR A 51 -22.23 2.39 -4.79
CA THR A 51 -22.28 2.56 -6.26
C THR A 51 -22.17 4.04 -6.62
N GLN A 52 -22.89 4.92 -5.92
CA GLN A 52 -22.80 6.37 -6.14
C GLN A 52 -21.41 6.91 -5.79
N ALA A 53 -20.85 6.51 -4.65
CA ALA A 53 -19.52 6.95 -4.22
C ALA A 53 -18.40 6.50 -5.18
N LEU A 54 -18.52 5.31 -5.76
CA LEU A 54 -17.56 4.77 -6.73
C LEU A 54 -17.73 5.38 -8.13
N THR A 55 -18.94 5.79 -8.51
CA THR A 55 -19.23 6.30 -9.87
C THR A 55 -19.14 7.82 -9.97
N GLN A 56 -19.50 8.54 -8.92
CA GLN A 56 -19.38 9.99 -8.83
C GLN A 56 -18.14 10.34 -8.03
N MET A 57 -16.96 10.17 -8.66
CA MET A 57 -15.68 10.59 -8.08
C MET A 57 -15.77 12.06 -7.67
N LYS A 58 -15.96 12.32 -6.37
CA LYS A 58 -15.87 13.66 -5.81
C LYS A 58 -14.37 14.00 -5.73
N PRO A 59 -13.86 14.97 -6.51
CA PRO A 59 -12.44 15.29 -6.47
C PRO A 59 -12.05 15.78 -5.06
N PRO A 60 -10.84 15.47 -4.60
CA PRO A 60 -10.44 15.81 -3.25
C PRO A 60 -10.33 17.33 -3.10
N VAL A 61 -10.77 17.87 -1.95
CA VAL A 61 -10.24 19.14 -1.47
C VAL A 61 -8.86 18.81 -0.94
N GLU A 62 -7.86 19.02 -1.78
CA GLU A 62 -6.46 18.79 -1.43
C GLU A 62 -6.06 19.65 -0.23
N LYS A 63 -5.78 19.00 0.90
CA LYS A 63 -4.73 19.50 1.77
C LYS A 63 -3.48 18.74 1.36
N LYS A 64 -2.57 19.44 0.66
CA LYS A 64 -1.25 18.92 0.27
C LYS A 64 -0.69 18.11 1.44
N ALA A 65 -0.60 16.81 1.25
CA ALA A 65 0.27 16.00 2.08
C ALA A 65 1.67 16.52 1.83
N VAL A 66 2.33 16.98 2.90
CA VAL A 66 3.78 17.16 2.88
C VAL A 66 4.33 15.74 2.79
N VAL A 67 4.55 15.27 1.56
CA VAL A 67 5.42 14.14 1.32
C VAL A 67 6.79 14.68 1.71
N GLU A 68 7.32 14.22 2.84
CA GLU A 68 8.73 14.45 3.14
C GLU A 68 9.53 13.76 2.04
N GLU A 69 9.96 14.57 1.08
CA GLU A 69 10.83 14.15 0.00
C GLU A 69 12.14 13.71 0.64
N THR A 70 12.24 12.42 0.92
CA THR A 70 13.45 11.84 1.49
C THR A 70 14.49 11.86 0.36
N THR A 71 15.29 12.93 0.32
CA THR A 71 16.37 13.12 -0.68
C THR A 71 17.52 12.14 -0.44
N GLU A 72 17.52 11.43 0.68
CA GLU A 72 18.51 10.42 0.99
C GLU A 72 18.23 9.16 0.17
N LEU A 73 19.11 8.91 -0.81
CA LEU A 73 19.17 7.61 -1.47
C LEU A 73 19.18 6.51 -0.40
N PRO A 74 18.33 5.47 -0.53
CA PRO A 74 18.35 4.38 0.42
C PRO A 74 19.78 3.83 0.49
N PRO A 75 20.26 3.45 1.68
CA PRO A 75 21.60 2.94 1.85
C PRO A 75 21.81 1.78 0.87
N ARG A 76 22.78 1.94 -0.03
CA ARG A 76 23.18 0.86 -0.93
C ARG A 76 23.83 -0.22 -0.07
N VAL A 77 23.08 -1.28 0.21
CA VAL A 77 23.63 -2.49 0.79
C VAL A 77 24.60 -3.06 -0.24
N GLY A 78 25.90 -3.07 0.11
CA GLY A 78 26.95 -3.63 -0.73
C GLY A 78 26.87 -5.16 -0.82
N LEU A 79 27.92 -5.78 -1.34
CA LEU A 79 28.02 -7.24 -1.39
C LEU A 79 27.99 -7.80 0.05
N ILE A 80 27.01 -8.65 0.34
CA ILE A 80 26.91 -9.32 1.65
C ILE A 80 27.92 -10.47 1.64
N SER A 81 28.99 -10.32 2.43
CA SER A 81 30.17 -11.19 2.37
C SER A 81 30.29 -12.14 3.56
N ASN A 82 29.59 -11.84 4.66
CA ASN A 82 29.60 -12.60 5.91
C ASN A 82 28.20 -12.63 6.54
N ILE A 83 28.08 -13.32 7.66
CA ILE A 83 26.81 -13.52 8.37
C ILE A 83 26.37 -12.24 9.11
N GLU A 84 27.31 -11.45 9.60
CA GLU A 84 27.03 -10.20 10.32
C GLU A 84 26.41 -9.15 9.38
N ASP A 85 26.85 -9.10 8.13
CA ASP A 85 26.27 -8.27 7.08
C ASP A 85 24.85 -8.71 6.75
N LEU A 86 24.59 -10.03 6.73
CA LEU A 86 23.25 -10.57 6.55
C LEU A 86 22.34 -10.12 7.69
N ASP A 87 22.77 -10.25 8.94
CA ASP A 87 21.97 -9.85 10.11
C ASP A 87 21.62 -8.35 10.10
N ARG A 88 22.57 -7.49 9.70
CA ARG A 88 22.32 -6.05 9.54
C ARG A 88 21.25 -5.77 8.49
N VAL A 89 21.27 -6.51 7.38
CA VAL A 89 20.29 -6.36 6.29
C VAL A 89 18.91 -6.82 6.72
N GLN A 90 18.82 -7.97 7.41
CA GLN A 90 17.56 -8.43 7.99
C GLN A 90 16.97 -7.37 8.94
N ALA A 91 17.78 -6.85 9.86
CA ALA A 91 17.34 -5.85 10.84
C ALA A 91 16.90 -4.54 10.18
N LEU A 92 17.65 -4.05 9.19
CA LEU A 92 17.32 -2.83 8.45
C LEU A 92 15.98 -2.96 7.72
N PHE A 93 15.79 -4.06 6.99
CA PHE A 93 14.56 -4.27 6.22
C PHE A 93 13.36 -4.49 7.13
N ALA A 94 13.53 -5.18 8.26
CA ALA A 94 12.49 -5.34 9.27
C ALA A 94 12.11 -3.99 9.89
N GLN A 95 13.09 -3.17 10.28
CA GLN A 95 12.85 -1.84 10.86
C GLN A 95 12.09 -0.91 9.90
N LYS A 96 12.41 -0.97 8.61
CA LYS A 96 11.76 -0.17 7.56
C LYS A 96 10.44 -0.76 7.07
N GLN A 97 10.03 -1.93 7.57
CA GLN A 97 8.86 -2.67 7.10
C GLN A 97 8.92 -2.96 5.58
N TRP A 98 10.11 -3.25 5.07
CA TRP A 98 10.35 -3.60 3.65
C TRP A 98 10.35 -5.11 3.40
N THR A 99 10.12 -5.91 4.45
CA THR A 99 9.96 -7.36 4.39
C THR A 99 8.57 -7.74 4.92
N ASP A 100 8.09 -8.91 4.51
CA ASP A 100 6.88 -9.57 5.01
C ASP A 100 7.09 -10.30 6.35
N GLY A 101 8.29 -10.21 6.92
CA GLY A 101 8.69 -10.88 8.15
C GLY A 101 9.40 -12.21 7.92
N LEU A 102 9.53 -12.66 6.66
CA LEU A 102 10.37 -13.80 6.32
C LEU A 102 11.85 -13.40 6.20
N PRO A 103 12.78 -14.34 6.43
CA PRO A 103 14.20 -14.09 6.22
C PRO A 103 14.51 -13.76 4.76
N ILE A 104 15.24 -12.68 4.54
CA ILE A 104 15.78 -12.30 3.23
C ILE A 104 16.89 -13.30 2.86
N VAL A 105 16.76 -13.91 1.68
CA VAL A 105 17.79 -14.80 1.11
C VAL A 105 18.50 -14.07 -0.03
N VAL A 106 19.77 -13.75 0.18
CA VAL A 106 20.57 -13.02 -0.81
C VAL A 106 20.88 -13.93 -2.01
N PRO A 107 20.66 -13.48 -3.25
CA PRO A 107 21.03 -14.27 -4.42
C PRO A 107 22.56 -14.36 -4.54
N THR A 108 23.05 -15.51 -5.01
CA THR A 108 24.47 -15.67 -5.35
C THR A 108 24.80 -15.02 -6.68
N GLU A 109 26.06 -14.66 -6.90
CA GLU A 109 26.51 -14.11 -8.20
C GLU A 109 26.12 -14.99 -9.38
N ALA A 110 26.28 -16.32 -9.27
CA ALA A 110 25.89 -17.25 -10.32
C ALA A 110 24.39 -17.18 -10.67
N ARG A 111 23.51 -17.03 -9.66
CA ARG A 111 22.06 -16.87 -9.89
C ARG A 111 21.74 -15.51 -10.52
N VAL A 112 22.45 -14.46 -10.11
CA VAL A 112 22.30 -13.12 -10.71
C VAL A 112 22.73 -13.15 -12.18
N GLN A 113 23.86 -13.75 -12.50
CA GLN A 113 24.32 -13.86 -13.89
C GLN A 113 23.36 -14.68 -14.76
N ALA A 114 22.83 -15.79 -14.25
CA ALA A 114 21.81 -16.58 -14.94
C ALA A 114 20.52 -15.77 -15.20
N MET A 115 20.07 -14.99 -14.22
CA MET A 115 18.93 -14.09 -14.37
C MET A 115 19.20 -13.02 -15.43
N MET A 116 20.35 -12.36 -15.39
CA MET A 116 20.72 -11.32 -16.35
C MET A 116 20.86 -11.86 -17.77
N GLY A 117 21.35 -13.09 -17.95
CA GLY A 117 21.43 -13.74 -19.27
C GLY A 117 20.07 -14.06 -19.89
N ALA A 118 19.01 -14.17 -19.07
CA ALA A 118 17.65 -14.37 -19.56
C ALA A 118 16.97 -13.04 -19.99
N VAL A 119 17.53 -11.89 -19.62
CA VAL A 119 16.98 -10.58 -19.97
C VAL A 119 17.39 -10.21 -21.40
N GLN A 120 16.40 -10.06 -22.28
CA GLN A 120 16.61 -9.70 -23.69
C GLN A 120 16.60 -8.18 -23.96
N ARG A 121 16.53 -7.37 -22.90
CA ARG A 121 16.39 -5.91 -22.96
C ARG A 121 17.72 -5.22 -22.68
N GLN A 122 17.93 -4.06 -23.30
CA GLN A 122 19.13 -3.28 -23.03
C GLN A 122 18.99 -2.53 -21.70
N PRO A 123 20.06 -2.34 -20.91
CA PRO A 123 19.99 -1.62 -19.63
C PRO A 123 19.47 -0.19 -19.74
N SER A 124 19.71 0.48 -20.87
CA SER A 124 19.28 1.86 -21.15
C SER A 124 17.91 1.94 -21.84
N GLU A 125 17.22 0.82 -22.01
CA GLU A 125 15.94 0.79 -22.70
C GLU A 125 14.84 1.41 -21.84
N VAL A 126 14.15 2.43 -22.36
CA VAL A 126 13.04 3.09 -21.65
C VAL A 126 11.83 2.17 -21.62
N VAL A 127 11.44 1.73 -20.42
CA VAL A 127 10.31 0.80 -20.23
C VAL A 127 8.95 1.51 -20.10
N GLY A 128 8.96 2.82 -19.91
CA GLY A 128 7.76 3.66 -19.81
C GLY A 128 8.13 5.13 -19.59
N LEU A 129 7.27 6.03 -20.08
CA LEU A 129 7.37 7.46 -19.83
C LEU A 129 6.24 7.84 -18.85
N LEU A 130 6.60 8.35 -17.67
CA LEU A 130 5.61 8.91 -16.76
C LEU A 130 5.34 10.38 -17.11
N ALA A 131 4.07 10.77 -17.06
CA ALA A 131 3.70 12.17 -17.08
C ALA A 131 4.17 12.86 -15.78
N PRO A 132 4.58 14.14 -15.85
CA PRO A 132 5.08 14.91 -14.69
C PRO A 132 4.01 15.15 -13.63
#